data_AF-A0A1E7Q917-F1
#
_entry.id   AF-A0A1E7Q917-F1
#
_cell.length_a   1.000
_cell.length_b   1.000
_cell.length_c   1.000
_cell.angle_alpha   90.00
_cell.angle_beta   90.00
_cell.angle_gamma   90.00
#
_symmetry.space_group_name_H-M   'P 1'
#
loop_
_entity.id
_entity.type
_entity.pdbx_description
1 polymer ?
#
loop_
_entity_poly.entity_id
_entity_poly.type
_entity_poly.pdbx_seq_one_letter_code
_entity_poly.pdbx_strand_id
1 'polypeptide(L)' 'MAMLVSALVFGVTVLLLVMGLTFCVSAALVPAQADTEKRFEKRLEYGVMGGAGIILFIVMLFIS' A
#
# COMPACT_ATOMS: atom_id res chain seq x y z
N MET A 1 18.70 23.46 -1.41
CA MET A 1 18.75 22.02 -1.06
C MET A 1 17.55 21.58 -0.22
N ALA A 2 17.20 22.27 0.87
CA ALA A 2 16.09 21.86 1.75
C ALA A 2 14.73 21.67 1.02
N MET A 3 14.32 22.60 0.14
CA MET A 3 13.04 22.48 -0.59
C MET A 3 12.94 21.25 -1.49
N LEU A 4 14.04 20.81 -2.12
CA LEU A 4 14.05 19.62 -2.97
C LEU A 4 13.89 18.34 -2.13
N VAL A 5 14.54 18.30 -0.97
CA VAL A 5 14.43 17.16 -0.04
C VAL A 5 13.00 17.04 0.50
N SER A 6 12.38 18.16 0.91
CA SER A 6 10.99 18.16 1.38
C SER A 6 10.00 17.74 0.29
N ALA A 7 10.17 18.22 -0.94
CA ALA A 7 9.32 17.83 -2.07
C ALA A 7 9.46 16.33 -2.39
N LEU A 8 10.68 15.79 -2.29
CA LEU A 8 10.95 14.38 -2.51
C LEU A 8 10.32 13.50 -1.43
N VAL A 9 10.46 13.88 -0.15
CA VAL A 9 9.84 13.15 0.98
C VAL A 9 8.32 13.16 0.86
N PHE A 10 7.72 14.30 0.51
CA PHE A 10 6.28 14.40 0.27
C PHE A 10 5.84 13.49 -0.89
N GLY A 11 6.56 13.51 -2.01
CA GLY A 11 6.27 12.66 -3.16
C GLY A 11 6.33 11.17 -2.82
N VAL A 12 7.38 10.72 -2.13
CA VAL A 12 7.51 9.31 -1.71
C VAL A 12 6.40 8.92 -0.72
N THR A 13 6.08 9.80 0.23
CA THR A 13 5.00 9.59 1.20
C THR A 13 3.65 9.38 0.48
N VAL A 14 3.32 10.22 -0.50
CA VAL A 14 2.09 10.07 -1.29
C VAL A 14 2.10 8.78 -2.13
N LEU A 15 3.24 8.41 -2.71
CA LEU A 15 3.36 7.15 -3.47
C LEU A 15 3.11 5.92 -2.60
N LEU A 16 3.63 5.89 -1.36
CA LEU A 16 3.40 4.81 -0.41
C LEU A 16 1.92 4.69 -0.03
N LEU A 17 1.24 5.82 0.18
CA LEU A 17 -0.20 5.85 0.44
C LEU A 17 -1.01 5.27 -0.73
N VAL A 18 -0.72 5.73 -1.96
CA VAL A 18 -1.41 5.27 -3.16
C VAL A 18 -1.17 3.78 -3.40
N MET A 19 0.07 3.32 -3.20
CA MET A 19 0.44 1.91 -3.32
C MET A 19 -0.33 1.05 -2.30
N GLY A 20 -0.32 1.45 -1.02
CA GLY A 20 -1.04 0.75 0.04
C GLY A 20 -2.55 0.65 -0.24
N LEU A 21 -3.18 1.76 -0.62
CA LEU A 21 -4.60 1.80 -0.99
C LEU A 21 -4.92 0.92 -2.20
N THR A 22 -4.07 0.94 -3.23
CA THR A 22 -4.26 0.14 -4.45
C THR A 22 -4.25 -1.35 -4.15
N PHE A 23 -3.34 -1.80 -3.28
CA PHE A 23 -3.28 -3.19 -2.84
C PHE A 23 -4.46 -3.58 -1.94
N CYS A 24 -4.90 -2.70 -1.02
CA CYS A 24 -6.11 -2.93 -0.23
C CYS A 24 -7.37 -3.05 -1.11
N VAL A 25 -7.51 -2.19 -2.11
CA VAL A 25 -8.62 -2.25 -3.07
C VAL A 25 -8.52 -3.54 -3.91
N SER A 26 -7.33 -3.92 -4.35
CA SER A 26 -7.10 -5.17 -5.09
C SER A 26 -7.46 -6.40 -4.25
N ALA A 27 -7.16 -6.40 -2.94
CA ALA A 27 -7.58 -7.44 -2.01
C ALA A 27 -9.12 -7.53 -1.89
N ALA A 28 -9.81 -6.39 -1.84
CA ALA A 28 -11.27 -6.36 -1.80
C ALA A 28 -11.89 -6.89 -3.11
N LEU A 29 -11.31 -6.52 -4.25
CA LEU A 29 -11.79 -6.84 -5.59
C LEU A 29 -11.36 -8.22 -6.12
N VAL A 30 -10.64 -9.04 -5.33
CA VAL A 30 -10.26 -10.40 -5.77
C VAL A 30 -11.52 -11.17 -6.22
N PRO A 31 -11.59 -11.57 -7.51
CA PRO A 31 -12.81 -12.09 -8.12
C PRO A 31 -13.26 -13.39 -7.44
N ALA A 32 -14.57 -13.50 -7.24
CA ALA A 32 -15.20 -14.63 -6.55
C ALA A 32 -15.21 -15.94 -7.36
N GLN A 33 -14.77 -15.89 -8.63
CA GLN A 33 -14.73 -17.04 -9.53
C GLN A 33 -13.45 -17.90 -9.37
N ALA A 34 -12.50 -17.46 -8.55
CA ALA A 34 -11.31 -18.25 -8.23
C ALA A 34 -11.62 -19.31 -7.16
N ASP A 35 -11.00 -20.47 -7.28
CA ASP A 35 -10.99 -21.54 -6.27
C ASP A 35 -10.79 -20.96 -4.86
N THR A 36 -11.52 -21.47 -3.87
CA THR A 36 -11.68 -20.80 -2.56
C THR A 36 -10.32 -20.62 -1.86
N GLU A 37 -9.42 -21.58 -2.05
CA GLU A 37 -8.04 -21.57 -1.55
C GLU A 37 -7.19 -20.48 -2.23
N LYS A 38 -7.18 -20.47 -3.58
CA LYS A 38 -6.45 -19.48 -4.38
C LYS A 38 -6.96 -18.05 -4.18
N ARG A 39 -8.23 -17.89 -3.84
CA ARG A 39 -8.84 -16.60 -3.50
C ARG A 39 -8.34 -16.10 -2.16
N PHE A 40 -8.25 -16.96 -1.15
CA PHE A 40 -7.79 -16.56 0.17
C PHE A 40 -6.31 -16.18 0.14
N GLU A 41 -5.49 -16.95 -0.56
CA GLU A 41 -4.07 -16.68 -0.76
C GLU A 41 -3.83 -15.31 -1.40
N LYS A 42 -4.48 -15.03 -2.55
CA LYS A 42 -4.36 -13.71 -3.20
C LYS A 42 -4.88 -12.55 -2.35
N ARG A 43 -5.98 -12.76 -1.60
CA ARG A 43 -6.49 -11.73 -0.67
C ARG A 43 -5.52 -11.46 0.46
N LEU A 44 -4.88 -12.49 0.98
CA LEU A 44 -3.88 -12.36 2.03
C LEU A 44 -2.64 -11.64 1.50
N GLU A 45 -2.14 -12.01 0.33
CA GLU A 45 -0.98 -11.36 -0.32
C GLU A 45 -1.23 -9.87 -0.54
N TYR A 46 -2.33 -9.52 -1.21
CA TYR A 46 -2.70 -8.13 -1.46
C TYR A 46 -3.01 -7.38 -0.16
N GLY A 47 -3.60 -8.06 0.83
CA GLY A 47 -3.86 -7.49 2.15
C GLY A 47 -2.57 -7.16 2.91
N VAL A 48 -1.60 -8.07 2.91
CA VAL A 48 -0.29 -7.88 3.55
C VAL A 48 0.50 -6.79 2.84
N MET A 49 0.51 -6.77 1.51
CA MET A 49 1.17 -5.69 0.75
C MET A 49 0.51 -4.33 0.96
N GLY A 50 -0.83 -4.29 1.00
CA GLY A 50 -1.58 -3.06 1.30
C GLY A 50 -1.31 -2.55 2.71
N GLY A 51 -1.33 -3.46 3.70
CA GLY A 51 -0.99 -3.15 5.08
C GLY A 51 0.44 -2.65 5.24
N ALA A 52 1.42 -3.30 4.60
CA ALA A 52 2.81 -2.86 4.63
C ALA A 52 2.99 -1.46 4.01
N GLY A 53 2.32 -1.17 2.89
CA GLY A 53 2.33 0.17 2.27
C GLY A 53 1.75 1.25 3.19
N ILE A 54 0.64 0.96 3.88
CA ILE A 54 0.04 1.88 4.85
C ILE A 54 0.93 2.08 6.08
N ILE A 55 1.55 1.02 6.61
CA ILE A 55 2.47 1.11 7.74
C ILE A 55 3.68 1.98 7.35
N LEU A 56 4.27 1.76 6.18
CA LEU A 56 5.38 2.55 5.69
C LEU A 56 5.01 4.03 5.51
N PHE A 57 3.81 4.32 4.99
CA PHE A 57 3.29 5.68 4.91
C PHE A 57 3.18 6.34 6.29
N ILE A 58 2.62 5.63 7.28
CA ILE A 58 2.48 6.12 8.66
C ILE A 58 3.87 6.41 9.26
N VAL A 59 4.81 5.48 9.11
CA VAL A 59 6.20 5.66 9.57
C VAL A 59 6.84 6.87 8.90
N MET A 60 6.66 7.05 7.59
CA MET A 60 7.18 8.22 6.87
C MET A 60 6.55 9.53 7.38
N LEU A 61 5.25 9.54 7.68
CA LEU A 61 4.57 10.70 8.26
C LEU A 61 5.11 11.11 9.64
N PHE A 62 5.55 10.15 10.45
CA PHE A 62 6.11 10.44 11.79
C PHE A 62 7.59 10.82 11.76
N ILE A 63 8.31 10.51 10.67
CA ILE A 63 9.74 10.80 10.50
C ILE A 63 9.97 12.05 9.63
N SER A 64 9.03 12.36 8.73
CA SER A 64 9.00 13.57 7.89
C SER A 64 8.67 14.83 8.69
#